data_AF-A0A094IMC3-F1
#
_entry.id   AF-A0A094IMC3-F1
#
_cell.length_a   1.000
_cell.length_b   1.000
_cell.length_c   1.000
_cell.angle_alpha   90.00
_cell.angle_beta   90.00
_cell.angle_gamma   90.00
#
_symmetry.space_group_name_H-M   'P 1'
#
loop_
_entity.id
_entity.type
_entity.pdbx_description
1 polymer ?
#
loop_
_entity_poly.entity_id
_entity_poly.type
_entity_poly.pdbx_seq_one_letter_code
_entity_poly.pdbx_strand_id
1 'polypeptide(L)'
;MQFSSFALLAILASAANALTDSVPASPENALAHTVNLFNGVNTTTVTIGRPGMAMLAGGRKNMCAGSSRCTNKQGFRDQCKEAYMKVDPNSVYTTDRNGSGGVCSGTCGFFLEGGGCRATYEEFEEAYHTIRNTNNCLTCGYAFKPRTGEKCWIKFDYVSHC
;
A
#
# COMPACT_ATOMS: atom_id res chain seq x y z
N MET A 1 14.08 43.46 -55.83
CA MET A 1 14.76 42.98 -54.61
C MET A 1 13.67 42.72 -53.60
N GLN A 2 13.47 41.45 -53.25
CA GLN A 2 12.22 40.91 -52.73
C GLN A 2 12.37 40.59 -51.23
N PHE A 3 11.41 41.10 -50.45
CA PHE A 3 11.01 40.88 -49.05
C PHE A 3 12.05 40.51 -47.98
N SER A 4 12.17 41.39 -46.98
CA SER A 4 12.88 41.15 -45.72
C SER A 4 11.88 41.06 -44.56
N SER A 5 12.10 40.05 -43.69
CA SER A 5 11.63 39.88 -42.29
C SER A 5 10.10 39.75 -42.11
N PHE A 6 9.54 38.87 -41.28
CA PHE A 6 9.88 38.46 -39.92
C PHE A 6 9.40 37.02 -39.67
N ALA A 7 10.25 36.15 -39.11
CA ALA A 7 9.83 34.86 -38.56
C ALA A 7 9.64 35.01 -37.04
N LEU A 8 8.38 34.94 -36.59
CA LEU A 8 8.03 34.99 -35.17
C LEU A 8 8.03 33.58 -34.58
N LEU A 9 8.67 33.45 -33.41
CA LEU A 9 8.67 32.28 -32.53
C LEU A 9 7.25 31.88 -32.09
N ALA A 10 6.99 30.58 -32.00
CA ALA A 10 6.49 29.92 -30.78
C ALA A 10 6.32 28.40 -31.05
N ILE A 11 7.26 27.58 -30.57
CA ILE A 11 7.01 26.15 -30.38
C ILE A 11 6.61 25.97 -28.92
N LEU A 12 5.30 25.98 -28.66
CA LEU A 12 4.75 25.52 -27.39
C LEU A 12 4.87 23.99 -27.36
N ALA A 13 5.90 23.50 -26.68
CA ALA A 13 5.99 22.11 -26.26
C ALA A 13 5.01 21.88 -25.10
N SER A 14 3.81 21.41 -25.40
CA SER A 14 2.90 20.85 -24.41
C SER A 14 2.78 19.35 -24.66
N ALA A 15 3.80 18.60 -24.25
CA ALA A 15 3.64 17.18 -23.97
C ALA A 15 2.85 17.06 -22.66
N ALA A 16 1.52 17.09 -22.79
CA ALA A 16 0.67 16.58 -21.74
C ALA A 16 0.92 15.07 -21.66
N ASN A 17 1.79 14.65 -20.74
CA ASN A 17 1.84 13.26 -20.31
C ASN A 17 0.52 12.99 -19.57
N ALA A 18 -0.51 12.66 -20.34
CA ALA A 18 -1.65 11.94 -19.84
C ALA A 18 -1.12 10.62 -19.30
N LEU A 19 -0.86 10.59 -17.98
CA LEU A 19 -0.81 9.36 -17.20
C LEU A 19 -2.21 8.77 -17.31
N THR A 20 -2.44 8.03 -18.40
CA THR A 20 -3.64 7.25 -18.61
C THR A 20 -3.69 6.23 -17.48
N ASP A 21 -4.68 6.47 -16.63
CA ASP A 21 -5.17 5.64 -15.54
C ASP A 21 -5.47 4.24 -16.10
N SER A 22 -4.42 3.44 -16.21
CA SER A 22 -4.49 2.06 -16.63
C SER A 22 -4.50 1.23 -15.35
N VAL A 23 -5.59 1.37 -14.59
CA VAL A 23 -5.99 0.34 -13.63
C VAL A 23 -6.67 -0.75 -14.44
N PRO A 24 -6.06 -1.94 -14.62
CA PRO A 24 -6.80 -3.08 -15.11
C PRO A 24 -7.83 -3.40 -14.03
N ALA A 25 -9.09 -3.08 -14.28
CA ALA A 25 -10.19 -3.59 -13.49
C ALA A 25 -10.24 -5.11 -13.71
N SER A 26 -9.89 -5.86 -12.67
CA SER A 26 -10.07 -7.31 -12.60
C SER A 26 -10.63 -7.65 -11.21
N PRO A 27 -11.45 -8.71 -11.13
CA PRO A 27 -12.84 -8.62 -10.71
C PRO A 27 -12.99 -8.49 -9.19
N GLU A 28 -14.09 -7.88 -8.77
CA GLU A 28 -14.58 -7.68 -7.40
C GLU A 28 -14.73 -8.98 -6.56
N ASN A 29 -14.29 -10.13 -7.08
CA ASN A 29 -14.22 -11.44 -6.41
C ASN A 29 -12.81 -11.78 -5.92
N ALA A 30 -11.99 -10.80 -5.55
CA ALA A 30 -10.78 -11.06 -4.78
C ALA A 30 -11.19 -11.73 -3.46
N LEU A 31 -10.85 -13.02 -3.29
CA LEU A 31 -11.20 -13.85 -2.14
C LEU A 31 -10.91 -13.08 -0.83
N ALA A 32 -11.97 -12.58 -0.18
CA ALA A 32 -11.84 -11.75 1.00
C ALA A 32 -11.53 -12.62 2.22
N HIS A 33 -10.77 -12.09 3.16
CA HIS A 33 -10.54 -12.72 4.46
C HIS A 33 -10.46 -11.67 5.56
N THR A 34 -10.52 -12.11 6.81
CA THR A 34 -10.54 -11.22 7.97
C THR A 34 -9.22 -11.20 8.71
N VAL A 35 -8.83 -10.04 9.22
CA VAL A 35 -7.66 -9.84 10.09
C VAL A 35 -8.05 -9.00 11.30
N ASN A 36 -7.36 -9.20 12.42
CA ASN A 36 -7.61 -8.46 13.66
C ASN A 36 -6.63 -7.27 13.76
N LEU A 37 -7.12 -6.05 13.72
CA LEU A 37 -6.30 -4.83 13.74
C LEU A 37 -6.63 -3.95 14.94
N PHE A 38 -5.61 -3.33 15.52
CA PHE A 38 -5.77 -2.36 16.60
C PHE A 38 -6.05 -0.96 16.04
N ASN A 39 -7.14 -0.33 16.47
CA ASN A 39 -7.54 1.00 15.98
C ASN A 39 -7.04 2.16 16.85
N GLY A 40 -6.24 1.88 17.89
CA GLY A 40 -5.82 2.86 18.91
C GLY A 40 -6.60 2.78 20.22
N VAL A 41 -7.72 2.05 20.25
CA VAL A 41 -8.58 1.87 21.44
C VAL A 41 -8.80 0.39 21.72
N ASN A 42 -9.21 -0.37 20.71
CA ASN A 42 -9.47 -1.80 20.80
C ASN A 42 -9.05 -2.54 19.52
N THR A 43 -9.03 -3.86 19.58
CA THR A 43 -8.85 -4.71 18.41
C THR A 43 -10.19 -4.93 17.72
N THR A 44 -10.24 -4.70 16.41
CA THR A 44 -11.40 -4.93 15.56
C THR A 44 -11.08 -5.94 14.47
N THR A 45 -12.06 -6.75 14.08
CA THR A 45 -11.95 -7.71 12.98
C THR A 45 -12.39 -7.03 11.69
N VAL A 46 -11.45 -6.84 10.77
CA VAL A 46 -11.69 -6.14 9.51
C VAL A 46 -11.58 -7.10 8.33
N THR A 47 -12.29 -6.80 7.26
CA THR A 47 -12.20 -7.56 6.02
C THR A 47 -11.18 -6.91 5.09
N ILE A 48 -10.29 -7.71 4.51
CA ILE A 48 -9.35 -7.29 3.48
C ILE A 48 -9.53 -8.12 2.21
N GLY A 49 -9.26 -7.50 1.07
CA GLY A 49 -9.12 -8.26 -0.17
C GLY A 49 -7.87 -9.12 -0.11
N ARG A 50 -7.88 -10.31 -0.73
CA ARG A 50 -6.65 -11.08 -0.91
C ARG A 50 -5.61 -10.21 -1.64
N PRO A 51 -4.35 -10.19 -1.21
CA PRO A 51 -3.28 -9.61 -2.00
C PRO A 51 -3.15 -10.40 -3.29
N GLY A 52 -3.61 -9.81 -4.39
CA GLY A 52 -2.97 -10.10 -5.66
C GLY A 52 -1.58 -9.52 -5.55
N MET A 53 -0.56 -10.34 -5.31
CA MET A 53 0.81 -9.94 -5.62
C MET A 53 0.88 -9.75 -7.13
N ALA A 54 0.51 -8.55 -7.58
CA ALA A 54 0.46 -8.23 -8.98
C ALA A 54 1.87 -8.32 -9.53
N MET A 55 2.02 -9.00 -10.66
CA MET A 55 3.30 -9.06 -11.35
C MET A 55 3.35 -7.93 -12.38
N LEU A 56 4.45 -7.18 -12.37
CA LEU A 56 4.80 -6.25 -13.44
C LEU A 56 5.32 -7.01 -14.65
N ALA A 57 5.35 -6.33 -15.79
CA ALA A 57 6.02 -6.83 -16.99
C ALA A 57 7.47 -7.25 -16.67
N GLY A 58 7.86 -8.41 -17.21
CA GLY A 58 9.17 -9.01 -16.96
C GLY A 58 9.28 -9.82 -15.67
N GLY A 59 8.15 -10.22 -15.07
CA GLY A 59 8.14 -11.16 -13.93
C GLY A 59 8.60 -10.56 -12.60
N ARG A 60 8.64 -9.23 -12.50
CA ARG A 60 8.95 -8.54 -11.24
C ARG A 60 7.67 -8.37 -10.43
N LYS A 61 7.77 -8.48 -9.11
CA LYS A 61 6.62 -8.21 -8.22
C LYS A 61 6.35 -6.71 -8.16
N ASN A 62 5.08 -6.33 -8.25
CA ASN A 62 4.64 -4.97 -7.95
C ASN A 62 4.58 -4.80 -6.44
N MET A 63 5.61 -4.18 -5.86
CA MET A 63 5.70 -3.95 -4.41
C MET A 63 4.71 -2.89 -3.90
N CYS A 64 4.09 -2.12 -4.80
CA CYS A 64 3.05 -1.14 -4.49
C CYS A 64 1.64 -1.68 -4.79
N ALA A 65 1.50 -2.99 -5.01
CA ALA A 65 0.20 -3.60 -5.19
C ALA A 65 -0.60 -3.62 -3.87
N GLY A 66 -1.92 -3.62 -4.01
CA GLY A 66 -2.89 -3.72 -2.93
C GLY A 66 -4.27 -4.01 -3.50
N SER A 67 -5.29 -3.86 -2.67
CA SER A 67 -6.69 -3.90 -3.06
C SER A 67 -6.98 -2.96 -4.23
N SER A 68 -7.93 -3.31 -5.09
CA SER A 68 -8.50 -2.42 -6.11
C SER A 68 -9.13 -1.15 -5.52
N ARG A 69 -9.42 -1.16 -4.20
CA ARG A 69 -9.92 -0.01 -3.45
C ARG A 69 -8.81 0.89 -2.91
N CYS A 70 -7.54 0.49 -3.07
CA CYS A 70 -6.43 1.37 -2.75
C CYS A 70 -6.41 2.59 -3.69
N THR A 71 -6.23 3.77 -3.13
CA THR A 71 -6.25 5.02 -3.90
C THR A 71 -5.22 6.02 -3.38
N ASN A 72 -4.69 6.87 -4.26
CA ASN A 72 -3.75 7.93 -3.87
C ASN A 72 -4.44 9.24 -3.42
N LYS A 73 -5.77 9.21 -3.23
CA LYS A 73 -6.51 10.35 -2.67
C LYS A 73 -5.96 10.73 -1.30
N GLN A 74 -5.84 12.03 -1.05
CA GLN A 74 -5.24 12.58 0.17
C GLN A 74 -5.85 11.98 1.45
N GLY A 75 -7.19 11.94 1.56
CA GLY A 75 -7.83 11.40 2.76
C GLY A 75 -7.52 9.93 3.05
N PHE A 76 -7.32 9.09 2.03
CA PHE A 76 -6.95 7.69 2.25
C PHE A 76 -5.46 7.56 2.62
N ARG A 77 -4.59 8.40 2.04
CA ARG A 77 -3.17 8.48 2.42
C ARG A 77 -3.00 8.92 3.87
N ASP A 78 -3.79 9.89 4.32
CA ASP A 78 -3.78 10.37 5.70
C ASP A 78 -4.22 9.27 6.67
N GLN A 79 -5.27 8.51 6.34
CA GLN A 79 -5.67 7.33 7.11
C GLN A 79 -4.55 6.28 7.21
N CYS A 80 -3.81 6.03 6.13
CA CYS A 80 -2.65 5.12 6.19
C CYS A 80 -1.54 5.66 7.09
N LYS A 81 -1.27 6.97 7.04
CA LYS A 81 -0.30 7.60 7.94
C LYS A 81 -0.74 7.51 9.40
N GLU A 82 -2.01 7.77 9.69
CA GLU A 82 -2.57 7.62 11.03
C GLU A 82 -2.51 6.16 11.53
N ALA A 83 -2.78 5.18 10.66
CA ALA A 83 -2.62 3.77 11.01
C ALA A 83 -1.18 3.49 11.46
N TYR A 84 -0.20 3.93 10.68
CA TYR A 84 1.23 3.80 11.04
C TYR A 84 1.57 4.40 12.40
N MET A 85 1.06 5.60 12.70
CA MET A 85 1.31 6.26 13.99
C MET A 85 0.73 5.50 15.20
N LYS A 86 -0.11 4.48 14.98
CA LYS A 86 -0.68 3.62 16.03
C LYS A 86 0.13 2.35 16.28
N VAL A 87 1.18 2.07 15.51
CA VAL A 87 2.07 0.94 15.80
C VAL A 87 2.72 1.19 17.16
N ASP A 88 2.50 0.28 18.10
CA ASP A 88 3.00 0.41 19.47
C ASP A 88 4.45 -0.12 19.55
N PRO A 89 5.41 0.71 20.01
CA PRO A 89 6.81 0.33 20.17
C PRO A 89 7.05 -0.91 21.05
N ASN A 90 6.15 -1.22 21.97
CA ASN A 90 6.31 -2.33 22.91
C ASN A 90 5.50 -3.57 22.53
N SER A 91 4.76 -3.51 21.42
CA SER A 91 3.89 -4.58 20.98
C SER A 91 4.57 -5.52 20.01
N VAL A 92 4.10 -6.77 20.03
CA VAL A 92 4.43 -7.76 19.01
C VAL A 92 3.13 -8.21 18.36
N TYR A 93 3.05 -8.00 17.05
CA TYR A 93 1.90 -8.36 16.24
C TYR A 93 2.03 -9.79 15.75
N THR A 94 0.91 -10.50 15.66
CA THR A 94 0.88 -11.89 15.17
C THR A 94 -0.38 -12.14 14.37
N THR A 95 -0.26 -12.97 13.34
CA THR A 95 -1.38 -13.44 12.51
C THR A 95 -2.14 -14.61 13.15
N ASP A 96 -1.74 -15.07 14.33
CA ASP A 96 -2.38 -16.17 15.05
C ASP A 96 -3.61 -15.70 15.83
N ARG A 97 -4.47 -16.67 16.16
CA ARG A 97 -5.90 -16.51 16.50
C ARG A 97 -6.29 -15.33 17.41
N ASN A 98 -5.45 -14.96 18.37
CA ASN A 98 -5.79 -13.97 19.40
C ASN A 98 -4.97 -12.68 19.32
N GLY A 99 -3.99 -12.61 18.41
CA GLY A 99 -3.13 -11.45 18.23
C GLY A 99 -3.78 -10.40 17.34
N SER A 100 -3.40 -9.13 17.55
CA SER A 100 -3.57 -8.16 16.48
C SER A 100 -2.46 -8.37 15.46
N GLY A 101 -2.83 -8.49 14.18
CA GLY A 101 -1.90 -8.58 13.07
C GLY A 101 -1.33 -7.21 12.67
N GLY A 102 -1.82 -6.11 13.23
CA GLY A 102 -1.36 -4.77 12.89
C GLY A 102 -2.31 -3.69 13.40
N VAL A 103 -2.37 -2.59 12.67
CA VAL A 103 -3.10 -1.39 13.09
C VAL A 103 -3.92 -0.81 11.95
N CYS A 104 -4.90 0.03 12.25
CA CYS A 104 -5.72 0.67 11.22
C CYS A 104 -6.22 2.07 11.61
N SER A 105 -6.65 2.83 10.60
CA SER A 105 -7.41 4.08 10.75
C SER A 105 -8.39 4.23 9.58
N GLY A 106 -9.67 4.48 9.86
CA GLY A 106 -10.71 4.62 8.85
C GLY A 106 -10.80 3.41 7.92
N THR A 107 -10.29 3.53 6.69
CA THR A 107 -10.30 2.44 5.71
C THR A 107 -8.92 1.95 5.31
N CYS A 108 -7.85 2.42 5.95
CA CYS A 108 -6.50 1.93 5.71
C CYS A 108 -5.97 1.13 6.92
N GLY A 109 -5.38 -0.02 6.63
CA GLY A 109 -4.66 -0.84 7.59
C GLY A 109 -3.17 -0.89 7.29
N PHE A 110 -2.36 -1.01 8.34
CA PHE A 110 -0.95 -1.36 8.27
C PHE A 110 -0.72 -2.64 9.07
N PHE A 111 -0.50 -3.76 8.39
CA PHE A 111 -0.59 -5.06 9.05
C PHE A 111 0.27 -6.15 8.43
N LEU A 112 0.57 -7.13 9.27
CA LEU A 112 1.24 -8.37 8.96
C LEU A 112 0.25 -9.38 8.36
N GLU A 113 0.67 -10.04 7.30
CA GLU A 113 -0.10 -11.06 6.61
C GLU A 113 0.79 -12.27 6.30
N GLY A 114 0.16 -13.45 6.24
CA GLY A 114 0.81 -14.76 6.17
C GLY A 114 0.34 -15.69 7.29
N GLY A 115 0.79 -16.95 7.27
CA GLY A 115 0.42 -17.94 8.30
C GLY A 115 1.52 -18.10 9.34
N GLY A 116 1.17 -18.02 10.63
CA GLY A 116 2.13 -18.16 11.74
C GLY A 116 3.18 -17.04 11.79
N CYS A 117 2.83 -15.86 11.29
CA CYS A 117 3.72 -14.73 11.22
C CYS A 117 3.67 -13.93 12.53
N ARG A 118 4.84 -13.43 12.95
CA ARG A 118 5.02 -12.53 14.08
C ARG A 118 5.84 -11.34 13.62
N ALA A 119 5.55 -10.12 14.06
CA ALA A 119 6.37 -8.94 13.77
C ALA A 119 6.51 -7.97 14.96
N THR A 120 7.70 -7.42 15.17
CA THR A 120 7.96 -6.37 16.17
C THR A 120 7.75 -4.97 15.60
N TYR A 121 7.76 -3.95 16.46
CA TYR A 121 7.75 -2.55 16.03
C TYR A 121 8.84 -2.23 15.00
N GLU A 122 10.08 -2.67 15.23
CA GLU A 122 11.20 -2.40 14.33
C GLU A 122 10.97 -2.97 12.93
N GLU A 123 10.32 -4.14 12.85
CA GLU A 123 9.97 -4.75 11.56
C GLU A 123 8.83 -3.99 10.86
N PHE A 124 7.91 -3.38 11.61
CA PHE A 124 6.91 -2.45 11.05
C PHE A 124 7.56 -1.15 10.57
N GLU A 125 8.52 -0.59 11.31
CA GLU A 125 9.29 0.59 10.88
C GLU A 125 10.10 0.31 9.60
N GLU A 126 10.79 -0.84 9.54
CA GLU A 126 11.52 -1.25 8.35
C GLU A 126 10.58 -1.44 7.15
N ALA A 127 9.41 -2.05 7.37
CA ALA A 127 8.39 -2.19 6.34
C ALA A 127 7.86 -0.83 5.87
N TYR A 128 7.60 0.11 6.79
CA TYR A 128 7.18 1.46 6.45
C TYR A 128 8.22 2.15 5.56
N HIS A 129 9.49 2.15 5.96
CA HIS A 129 10.58 2.72 5.17
C HIS A 129 10.74 2.03 3.81
N THR A 130 10.63 0.71 3.76
CA THR A 130 10.70 -0.05 2.52
C THR A 130 9.56 0.36 1.56
N ILE A 131 8.34 0.46 2.06
CA ILE A 131 7.17 0.80 1.23
C ILE A 131 7.26 2.27 0.78
N ARG A 132 7.56 3.21 1.69
CA ARG A 132 7.50 4.65 1.40
C ARG A 132 8.74 5.20 0.71
N ASN A 133 9.92 4.75 1.10
CA ASN A 133 11.18 5.39 0.73
C ASN A 133 11.95 4.54 -0.30
N THR A 134 11.97 3.21 -0.13
CA THR A 134 12.68 2.32 -1.06
C THR A 134 11.84 2.05 -2.32
N ASN A 135 10.59 1.63 -2.13
CA ASN A 135 9.69 1.29 -3.22
C ASN A 135 8.91 2.50 -3.77
N ASN A 136 8.96 3.64 -3.08
CA ASN A 136 8.26 4.87 -3.45
C ASN A 136 6.74 4.69 -3.62
N CYS A 137 6.12 3.82 -2.83
CA CYS A 137 4.69 3.60 -2.88
C CYS A 137 3.95 4.75 -2.18
N LEU A 138 3.09 5.45 -2.94
CA LEU A 138 2.35 6.61 -2.45
C LEU A 138 1.32 6.27 -1.36
N THR A 139 0.77 5.05 -1.38
CA THR A 139 -0.33 4.65 -0.50
C THR A 139 -0.22 3.20 -0.04
N CYS A 140 -0.63 2.24 -0.87
CA CYS A 140 -0.54 0.82 -0.55
C CYS A 140 0.76 0.23 -1.08
N GLY A 141 1.13 -0.90 -0.50
CA GLY A 141 2.32 -1.63 -0.84
C GLY A 141 2.67 -2.56 0.30
N TYR A 142 3.65 -3.41 0.06
CA TYR A 142 4.09 -4.39 1.03
C TYR A 142 5.61 -4.52 1.04
N ALA A 143 6.12 -5.04 2.15
CA ALA A 143 7.50 -5.44 2.34
C ALA A 143 7.52 -6.88 2.86
N PHE A 144 8.31 -7.74 2.22
CA PHE A 144 8.50 -9.09 2.72
C PHE A 144 9.32 -9.07 3.99
N LYS A 145 8.91 -9.90 4.95
CA LYS A 145 9.73 -10.15 6.13
C LYS A 145 10.99 -10.94 5.74
N PRO A 146 12.19 -10.50 6.15
CA PRO A 146 13.41 -11.25 5.94
C PRO A 146 13.31 -12.68 6.48
N ARG A 147 14.01 -13.62 5.85
CA ARG A 147 14.13 -15.03 6.29
C ARG A 147 12.82 -15.83 6.36
N THR A 148 11.70 -15.30 5.85
CA THR A 148 10.43 -16.03 5.78
C THR A 148 10.20 -16.72 4.43
N GLY A 149 11.10 -16.52 3.46
CA GLY A 149 10.90 -17.00 2.09
C GLY A 149 9.63 -16.43 1.48
N GLU A 150 9.34 -15.16 1.75
CA GLU A 150 8.16 -14.42 1.24
C GLU A 150 6.81 -14.95 1.77
N LYS A 151 6.82 -15.77 2.83
CA LYS A 151 5.60 -16.29 3.47
C LYS A 151 4.92 -15.29 4.39
N CYS A 152 5.67 -14.30 4.88
CA CYS A 152 5.15 -13.22 5.71
C CYS A 152 5.50 -11.88 5.08
N TRP A 153 4.56 -10.95 5.07
CA TRP A 153 4.78 -9.58 4.62
C TRP A 153 3.98 -8.60 5.48
N ILE A 154 4.51 -7.39 5.60
CA ILE A 154 3.82 -6.27 6.25
C ILE A 154 3.38 -5.32 5.15
N LYS A 155 2.15 -4.83 5.21
CA LYS A 155 1.56 -4.06 4.10
C LYS A 155 0.65 -2.93 4.57
N PHE A 156 0.59 -1.89 3.74
CA PHE A 156 -0.55 -0.97 3.71
C PHE A 156 -1.58 -1.48 2.72
N ASP A 157 -2.83 -1.57 3.14
CA ASP A 157 -3.94 -1.89 2.24
C ASP A 157 -5.27 -1.30 2.71
N TYR A 158 -6.25 -1.33 1.80
CA TYR A 158 -7.63 -1.08 2.13
C TYR A 158 -8.18 -2.16 3.08
N VAL A 159 -8.83 -1.71 4.14
CA VAL A 159 -9.63 -2.52 5.08
C VAL A 159 -11.09 -2.08 5.03
N SER A 160 -12.03 -2.98 5.27
CA SER A 160 -13.46 -2.66 5.17
C SER A 160 -13.89 -1.51 6.08
N HIS A 161 -13.32 -1.45 7.28
CA HIS A 161 -13.54 -0.41 8.29
C HIS A 161 -12.45 -0.49 9.37
N CYS A 162 -12.38 0.55 10.21
CA CYS A 162 -11.59 0.71 11.42
C CYS A 162 -12.16 1.91 12.20
#